data_AF-A0A1M6BYB6-F1
#
_entry.id   AF-A0A1M6BYB6-F1
#
_cell.length_a   1.000
_cell.length_b   1.000
_cell.length_c   1.000
_cell.angle_alpha   90.00
_cell.angle_beta   90.00
_cell.angle_gamma   90.00
#
_symmetry.space_group_name_H-M   'P 1'
#
loop_
_entity.id
_entity.type
_entity.pdbx_description
1 polymer ?
#
loop_
_entity_poly.entity_id
_entity_poly.type
_entity_poly.pdbx_seq_one_letter_code
_entity_poly.pdbx_strand_id
1 'polypeptide(L)'
;MYEERGLENPAIVVDTNHANSGKKYLEQIRIAKDIINSRNLNPDIKNIVKGLMIESYIEDGCQKVDGGVYGKSITDPCLGWEKTERLLLDLADML
;
A
#
# COMPACT_ATOMS: atom_id res chain seq x y z
N MET A 1 -7.75 -22.22 8.78
CA MET A 1 -8.68 -21.10 9.11
C MET A 1 -9.26 -20.36 7.90
N TYR A 2 -8.49 -19.92 6.89
CA TYR A 2 -9.06 -19.32 5.65
C TYR A 2 -9.27 -20.35 4.53
N GLU A 3 -8.36 -21.30 4.38
CA GLU A 3 -8.50 -22.44 3.45
C GLU A 3 -9.71 -23.32 3.79
N GLU A 4 -10.06 -23.39 5.07
CA GLU A 4 -11.22 -24.14 5.58
C GLU A 4 -12.57 -23.49 5.20
N ARG A 5 -12.58 -22.25 4.70
CA ARG A 5 -13.83 -21.54 4.35
C ARG A 5 -14.39 -21.93 2.98
N GLY A 6 -13.67 -22.76 2.21
CA GLY A 6 -14.13 -23.22 0.89
C GLY A 6 -14.34 -22.08 -0.11
N LEU A 7 -13.56 -21.00 -0.02
CA LEU A 7 -13.61 -19.90 -0.97
C LEU A 7 -13.16 -20.40 -2.35
N GLU A 8 -13.95 -20.13 -3.38
CA GLU A 8 -13.64 -20.53 -4.75
C GLU A 8 -12.37 -19.85 -5.27
N ASN A 9 -12.15 -18.58 -4.89
CA ASN A 9 -11.02 -17.76 -5.31
C ASN A 9 -10.38 -17.04 -4.10
N PRO A 10 -9.60 -17.74 -3.26
CA PRO A 10 -8.99 -17.13 -2.08
C PRO A 10 -7.92 -16.10 -2.52
N ALA A 11 -8.10 -14.84 -2.07
CA ALA A 11 -7.18 -13.77 -2.37
C ALA A 11 -7.09 -12.77 -1.21
N ILE A 12 -5.91 -12.19 -1.03
CA ILE A 12 -5.62 -11.14 -0.05
C ILE A 12 -5.10 -9.91 -0.81
N VAL A 13 -5.68 -8.76 -0.48
CA VAL A 13 -5.13 -7.44 -0.78
C VAL A 13 -4.62 -6.86 0.54
N VAL A 14 -3.38 -6.40 0.56
CA VAL A 14 -2.77 -5.85 1.78
C VAL A 14 -2.79 -4.33 1.73
N ASP A 15 -3.48 -3.71 2.69
CA ASP A 15 -3.38 -2.28 2.93
C ASP A 15 -1.99 -1.93 3.50
N THR A 16 -1.32 -0.96 2.90
CA THR A 16 0.01 -0.53 3.33
C THR A 16 -0.02 0.66 4.29
N ASN A 17 -1.17 1.32 4.45
CA ASN A 17 -1.34 2.47 5.36
C ASN A 17 -2.05 2.09 6.67
N HIS A 18 -2.92 2.96 7.18
CA HIS A 18 -3.73 2.75 8.38
C HIS A 18 -2.96 2.15 9.57
N ALA A 19 -3.42 1.01 10.09
CA ALA A 19 -2.81 0.32 11.21
C ALA A 19 -1.48 -0.32 10.82
N ASN A 20 -1.32 -0.75 9.56
CA ASN A 20 -0.11 -1.41 9.08
C ASN A 20 1.08 -0.44 9.01
N SER A 21 0.83 0.82 8.69
CA SER A 21 1.84 1.89 8.75
C SER A 21 2.03 2.49 10.14
N GLY A 22 1.21 2.11 11.13
CA GLY A 22 1.14 2.81 12.41
C GLY A 22 0.78 4.30 12.23
N LYS A 23 -0.07 4.61 11.26
CA LYS A 23 -0.46 5.96 10.81
C LYS A 23 0.73 6.83 10.36
N LYS A 24 1.82 6.21 9.87
CA LYS A 24 2.98 6.88 9.28
C LYS A 24 3.01 6.62 7.78
N TYR A 25 2.40 7.50 6.99
CA TYR A 25 2.19 7.28 5.55
C TYR A 25 3.45 6.95 4.73
N LEU A 26 4.64 7.36 5.15
CA LEU A 26 5.90 7.01 4.49
C LEU A 26 6.29 5.53 4.65
N GLU A 27 5.79 4.85 5.69
CA GLU A 27 6.02 3.42 5.90
C GLU A 27 5.36 2.57 4.81
N GLN A 28 4.36 3.10 4.09
CA GLN A 28 3.74 2.42 2.95
C GLN A 28 4.79 1.92 1.95
N ILE A 29 5.86 2.69 1.72
CA ILE A 29 6.96 2.32 0.80
C ILE A 29 7.69 1.08 1.29
N ARG A 30 8.09 1.05 2.57
CA ARG A 30 8.78 -0.10 3.16
C ARG A 30 7.87 -1.32 3.17
N ILE A 31 6.64 -1.16 3.63
CA ILE A 31 5.65 -2.24 3.76
C ILE A 31 5.35 -2.85 2.39
N ALA A 32 5.11 -2.04 1.36
CA ALA A 32 4.89 -2.52 0.00
C ALA A 32 6.07 -3.38 -0.51
N LYS A 33 7.30 -2.90 -0.34
CA LYS A 33 8.53 -3.63 -0.73
C LYS A 33 8.70 -4.92 0.06
N ASP A 34 8.43 -4.90 1.36
CA ASP A 34 8.50 -6.08 2.23
C ASP A 34 7.48 -7.16 1.80
N ILE A 35 6.28 -6.76 1.38
CA ILE A 35 5.26 -7.69 0.87
C ILE A 35 5.69 -8.32 -0.45
N ILE A 36 6.24 -7.54 -1.39
CA ILE A 36 6.77 -8.11 -2.65
C ILE A 36 7.94 -9.07 -2.39
N ASN A 37 8.87 -8.70 -1.50
CA ASN A 37 9.94 -9.61 -1.08
C ASN A 37 9.39 -10.90 -0.48
N SER A 38 8.38 -10.81 0.39
CA SER A 38 7.72 -11.99 0.98
C SER A 38 7.05 -12.87 -0.09
N ARG A 39 6.39 -12.28 -1.10
CA ARG A 39 5.84 -13.01 -2.24
C ARG A 39 6.94 -13.70 -3.06
N ASN A 40 8.11 -13.07 -3.23
CA ASN A 40 9.21 -13.66 -3.99
C ASN A 40 9.88 -14.82 -3.25
N LEU A 41 9.91 -14.79 -1.92
CA LEU A 41 10.54 -15.81 -1.09
C LEU A 41 9.59 -16.96 -0.69
N ASN A 42 8.27 -16.77 -0.77
CA ASN A 42 7.30 -17.76 -0.31
C ASN A 42 6.18 -17.99 -1.37
N PRO A 43 6.13 -19.20 -2.00
CA PRO A 43 5.12 -19.55 -2.99
C PRO A 43 3.67 -19.45 -2.49
N ASP A 44 3.40 -19.80 -1.22
CA ASP A 44 2.06 -19.75 -0.66
C ASP A 44 1.59 -18.29 -0.53
N ILE A 45 2.47 -17.40 -0.08
CA ILE A 45 2.21 -15.96 -0.03
C ILE A 45 1.99 -15.40 -1.45
N LYS A 46 2.82 -15.79 -2.43
CA LYS A 46 2.64 -15.41 -3.85
C LYS A 46 1.29 -15.84 -4.40
N ASN A 47 0.85 -17.02 -4.00
CA ASN A 47 -0.39 -17.63 -4.47
C ASN A 47 -1.64 -16.99 -3.85
N ILE A 48 -1.58 -16.45 -2.63
CA ILE A 48 -2.75 -15.85 -1.97
C ILE A 48 -2.75 -14.32 -1.99
N VAL A 49 -1.59 -13.64 -1.94
CA VAL A 49 -1.51 -12.17 -1.95
C VAL A 49 -1.50 -11.65 -3.39
N LYS A 50 -2.57 -10.96 -3.77
CA LYS A 50 -2.85 -10.52 -5.15
C LYS A 50 -2.77 -9.03 -5.38
N GLY A 51 -2.72 -8.22 -4.32
CA GLY A 51 -2.66 -6.78 -4.48
C GLY A 51 -2.20 -6.05 -3.24
N LEU A 52 -1.89 -4.77 -3.44
CA LEU A 52 -1.61 -3.79 -2.41
C LEU A 52 -2.65 -2.68 -2.50
N MET A 53 -2.98 -2.07 -1.37
CA MET A 53 -3.70 -0.81 -1.29
C MET A 53 -2.74 0.27 -0.76
N ILE A 54 -2.67 1.39 -1.48
CA ILE A 54 -1.77 2.52 -1.21
C ILE A 54 -2.62 3.79 -1.19
N GLU A 55 -2.44 4.62 -0.17
CA GLU A 55 -3.02 5.96 -0.11
C GLU A 55 -2.01 6.98 -0.65
N SER A 56 -2.33 7.49 -1.83
CA SER A 56 -1.56 8.50 -2.54
C SER A 56 -2.44 9.66 -2.99
N TYR A 57 -1.81 10.82 -3.16
CA TYR A 57 -2.42 11.97 -3.79
C TYR A 57 -1.36 12.80 -4.52
N ILE A 58 -1.68 14.03 -4.93
CA ILE A 58 -0.72 14.87 -5.65
C ILE A 58 0.40 15.33 -4.71
N GLU A 59 0.02 15.87 -3.56
CA GLU A 59 0.91 16.39 -2.52
C GLU A 59 1.03 15.43 -1.33
N ASP A 60 2.19 15.42 -0.71
CA ASP A 60 2.45 14.61 0.47
C ASP A 60 1.67 15.07 1.71
N GLY A 61 1.34 14.07 2.54
CA GLY A 61 0.77 14.24 3.86
C GLY A 61 -0.71 14.59 3.84
N CYS A 62 -1.14 15.35 4.85
CA CYS A 62 -2.51 15.82 4.99
C CYS A 62 -2.53 17.28 5.45
N GLN A 63 -3.70 17.88 5.36
CA GLN A 63 -4.04 19.21 5.84
C GLN A 63 -5.42 19.19 6.50
N LYS A 64 -5.80 20.29 7.15
CA LYS A 64 -7.18 20.50 7.58
C LYS A 64 -8.04 20.96 6.40
N VAL A 65 -9.36 20.95 6.57
CA VAL A 65 -10.34 21.36 5.54
C VAL A 65 -10.08 22.78 5.01
N ASP A 66 -9.52 23.66 5.84
CA ASP A 66 -9.17 25.06 5.53
C ASP A 66 -7.71 25.26 5.08
N GLY A 67 -6.93 24.18 4.88
CA GLY A 67 -5.50 24.27 4.55
C GLY A 67 -5.21 24.82 3.15
N GLY A 68 -6.16 24.71 2.21
CA GLY A 68 -6.11 25.38 0.91
C GLY A 68 -5.07 24.85 -0.10
N VAL A 69 -4.27 23.83 0.25
CA VAL A 69 -3.30 23.23 -0.68
C VAL A 69 -4.04 22.31 -1.65
N TYR A 70 -4.05 22.63 -2.93
CA TYR A 70 -4.63 21.76 -3.95
C TYR A 70 -3.91 20.41 -3.96
N GLY A 71 -4.66 19.30 -4.05
CA GLY A 71 -4.05 17.99 -4.18
C GLY A 71 -3.43 17.42 -2.90
N LYS A 72 -3.74 17.97 -1.73
CA LYS A 72 -3.31 17.45 -0.42
C LYS A 72 -4.50 16.94 0.40
N SER A 73 -4.38 15.74 0.96
CA SER A 73 -5.48 15.05 1.66
C SER A 73 -6.02 15.87 2.83
N ILE A 74 -7.35 15.90 3.03
CA ILE A 74 -7.99 16.48 4.22
C ILE A 74 -8.29 15.43 5.31
N THR A 75 -7.84 14.19 5.10
CA THR A 75 -8.10 13.03 5.97
C THR A 75 -6.79 12.38 6.39
N ASP A 76 -6.58 11.10 6.14
CA ASP A 76 -5.32 10.42 6.41
C ASP A 76 -4.20 10.96 5.50
N PRO A 77 -2.95 11.03 5.99
CA PRO A 77 -1.82 11.49 5.19
C PRO A 77 -1.48 10.51 4.07
N CYS A 78 -1.23 11.05 2.87
CA CYS A 78 -0.96 10.28 1.66
C CYS A 78 0.48 10.46 1.16
N LEU A 79 0.97 9.51 0.37
CA LEU A 79 2.17 9.73 -0.45
C LEU A 79 1.87 10.76 -1.54
N GLY A 80 2.81 11.67 -1.79
CA GLY A 80 2.76 12.56 -2.96
C GLY A 80 3.02 11.81 -4.28
N TRP A 81 2.78 12.49 -5.40
CA TRP A 81 2.84 11.88 -6.73
C TRP A 81 4.23 11.31 -7.06
N GLU A 82 5.29 12.08 -6.82
CA GLU A 82 6.67 11.65 -7.11
C GLU A 82 7.04 10.34 -6.40
N LYS A 83 6.64 10.20 -5.13
CA LYS A 83 6.89 8.98 -4.34
C LYS A 83 6.01 7.83 -4.79
N THR A 84 4.78 8.13 -5.22
CA THR A 84 3.84 7.15 -5.75
C THR A 84 4.36 6.55 -7.05
N GLU A 85 4.75 7.39 -8.01
CA GLU A 85 5.34 6.96 -9.28
C GLU A 85 6.59 6.12 -9.01
N ARG A 86 7.51 6.62 -8.18
CA ARG A 86 8.74 5.88 -7.85
C ARG A 86 8.43 4.53 -7.21
N LEU A 87 7.48 4.47 -6.28
CA LEU A 87 7.09 3.23 -5.64
C LEU A 87 6.52 2.24 -6.65
N LEU A 88 5.61 2.67 -7.54
CA LEU A 88 5.02 1.78 -8.55
C LEU A 88 6.08 1.21 -9.51
N LEU A 89 7.03 2.03 -9.96
CA LEU A 89 8.14 1.59 -10.80
C LEU A 89 9.06 0.61 -10.06
N ASP A 90 9.45 0.94 -8.82
CA ASP A 90 10.26 0.04 -7.99
C ASP A 90 9.55 -1.31 -7.78
N LEU A 91 8.25 -1.32 -7.52
CA LEU A 91 7.49 -2.57 -7.32
C LEU A 91 7.37 -3.37 -8.61
N ALA A 92 7.22 -2.71 -9.76
CA ALA A 92 7.20 -3.38 -11.06
C ALA A 92 8.53 -4.07 -11.37
N ASP A 93 9.66 -3.44 -11.06
CA ASP A 93 11.00 -4.01 -11.22
C ASP A 93 11.27 -5.20 -10.27
N MET A 94 10.56 -5.26 -9.13
CA MET A 94 10.70 -6.31 -8.12
C MET A 94 9.83 -7.55 -8.35
N LEU A 95 8.87 -7.52 -9.28
CA LEU A 95 7.94 -8.62 -9.56
C LEU A 95 8.59 -9.75 -10.39
#